data_AF-A0A529XKK4-F1
#
_entry.id   AF-A0A529XKK4-F1
#
_cell.length_a   1.000
_cell.length_b   1.000
_cell.length_c   1.000
_cell.angle_alpha   90.00
_cell.angle_beta   90.00
_cell.angle_gamma   90.00
#
_symmetry.space_group_name_H-M   'P 1'
#
loop_
_entity.id
_entity.type
_entity.pdbx_description
1 polymer ?
#
loop_
_entity_poly.entity_id
_entity_poly.type
_entity_poly.pdbx_seq_one_letter_code
_entity_poly.pdbx_strand_id
1 'polypeptide(L)'
;WDVFKHSNHPIELHGTEGSLRLPDPDTFGGTVSLSVRGADWKDFASQSEFYGARNWPYAAPDRANYRMLGVADLARSLSQKRKPRASGELALHVLEIMEAILASGESRNSVAIAGTVDQPLLLGEDEAASLLA
;
A
#
# COMPACT_ATOMS: atom_id res chain seq x y z
N TRP A 1 -8.45 -27.24 -1.94
CA TRP A 1 -8.22 -25.95 -2.65
C TRP A 1 -8.59 -26.24 -4.09
N ASP A 2 -9.73 -25.70 -4.52
CA ASP A 2 -10.50 -26.25 -5.65
C ASP A 2 -10.55 -25.28 -6.85
N VAL A 3 -9.66 -24.29 -6.87
CA VAL A 3 -9.56 -23.29 -7.94
C VAL A 3 -8.24 -23.47 -8.67
N PHE A 4 -8.29 -24.05 -9.86
CA PHE A 4 -7.13 -24.21 -10.72
C PHE A 4 -6.83 -22.91 -11.48
N LYS A 5 -5.57 -22.45 -11.44
CA LYS A 5 -5.04 -21.30 -12.22
C LYS A 5 -5.75 -19.96 -11.97
N HIS A 6 -6.07 -19.62 -10.72
CA HIS A 6 -6.42 -18.23 -10.37
C HIS A 6 -5.14 -17.40 -10.19
N SER A 7 -5.20 -16.12 -10.56
CA SER A 7 -4.11 -15.18 -10.31
C SER A 7 -4.33 -14.28 -9.10
N ASN A 8 -5.51 -14.32 -8.45
CA ASN A 8 -5.98 -13.43 -7.36
C ASN A 8 -4.89 -12.48 -6.86
N HIS A 9 -4.68 -11.38 -7.59
CA HIS A 9 -3.62 -10.44 -7.25
C HIS A 9 -3.99 -9.81 -5.91
N PRO A 10 -3.01 -9.55 -5.03
CA PRO A 10 -3.28 -9.00 -3.70
C PRO A 10 -4.10 -7.71 -3.77
N ILE A 11 -3.79 -6.84 -4.74
CA ILE A 11 -4.49 -5.59 -5.00
C ILE A 11 -4.53 -5.34 -6.51
N GLU A 12 -5.72 -5.10 -7.05
CA GLU A 12 -5.93 -4.64 -8.42
C GLU A 12 -6.75 -3.34 -8.39
N LEU A 13 -6.29 -2.32 -9.12
CA LEU A 13 -6.92 -1.00 -9.20
C LEU A 13 -7.51 -0.81 -10.60
N HIS A 14 -8.78 -0.43 -10.67
CA HIS A 14 -9.47 -0.15 -11.93
C HIS A 14 -9.82 1.32 -12.04
N GLY A 15 -9.42 1.94 -13.14
CA GLY A 15 -9.78 3.32 -13.49
C GLY A 15 -10.37 3.42 -14.88
N THR A 16 -10.80 4.63 -15.26
CA THR A 16 -11.39 4.89 -16.58
C THR A 16 -10.41 4.69 -17.75
N GLU A 17 -9.11 4.86 -17.50
CA GLU A 17 -8.06 4.78 -18.52
C GLU A 17 -7.27 3.46 -18.51
N GLY A 18 -7.52 2.58 -17.54
CA GLY A 18 -6.77 1.33 -17.43
C GLY A 18 -6.92 0.61 -16.11
N SER A 19 -6.17 -0.47 -15.96
CA SER A 19 -6.10 -1.27 -14.74
C SER A 19 -4.66 -1.54 -14.34
N LEU A 20 -4.43 -1.61 -13.03
CA LEU A 20 -3.12 -1.77 -12.39
C LEU A 20 -3.15 -2.98 -11.47
N ARG A 21 -2.19 -3.89 -11.64
CA ARG A 21 -1.95 -5.01 -10.71
C ARG A 21 -0.72 -4.71 -9.89
N LEU A 22 -0.84 -4.84 -8.57
CA LEU A 22 0.26 -4.61 -7.64
C LEU A 22 0.88 -5.95 -7.21
N PRO A 23 2.18 -5.97 -6.89
CA PRO A 23 2.84 -7.15 -6.37
C PRO A 23 2.36 -7.49 -4.95
N ASP A 24 2.85 -8.60 -4.40
CA ASP A 24 2.66 -8.96 -3.00
C ASP A 24 3.12 -7.81 -2.07
N PRO A 25 2.19 -7.15 -1.35
CA PRO A 25 2.53 -6.01 -0.50
C PRO A 25 3.44 -6.41 0.68
N ASP A 26 3.54 -7.69 1.02
CA ASP A 26 4.40 -8.16 2.11
C ASP A 26 5.91 -8.00 1.78
N THR A 27 6.24 -7.90 0.49
CA THR A 27 7.63 -7.84 0.01
C THR A 27 8.04 -6.50 -0.60
N PHE A 28 7.19 -5.48 -0.56
CA PHE A 28 7.43 -4.07 -0.96
C PHE A 28 7.86 -3.80 -2.42
N GLY A 29 8.48 -4.76 -3.08
CA GLY A 29 8.87 -4.72 -4.47
C GLY A 29 8.29 -5.89 -5.25
N GLY A 30 8.53 -5.91 -6.54
CA GLY A 30 8.01 -6.93 -7.44
C GLY A 30 7.62 -6.33 -8.78
N THR A 31 6.68 -6.97 -9.45
CA THR A 31 6.17 -6.52 -10.73
C THR A 31 4.86 -5.76 -10.53
N VAL A 32 4.82 -4.53 -11.03
CA VAL A 32 3.57 -3.79 -11.25
C VAL A 32 3.18 -4.02 -12.71
N SER A 33 1.92 -4.37 -12.97
CA SER A 33 1.43 -4.55 -14.35
C SER A 33 0.37 -3.51 -14.69
N LEU A 34 0.45 -2.89 -15.86
CA LEU A 34 -0.50 -1.91 -16.36
C LEU A 34 -1.16 -2.41 -17.65
N SER A 35 -2.49 -2.37 -17.68
CA SER A 35 -3.29 -2.49 -18.91
C SER A 35 -3.92 -1.14 -19.23
N VAL A 36 -3.48 -0.51 -20.32
CA VAL A 36 -4.03 0.78 -20.77
C VAL A 36 -5.22 0.51 -21.68
N ARG A 37 -6.42 0.98 -21.28
CA ARG A 37 -7.67 0.86 -22.04
C ARG A 37 -7.95 -0.56 -22.57
N GLY A 38 -7.64 -1.59 -21.77
CA GLY A 38 -7.88 -2.99 -22.08
C GLY A 38 -6.82 -3.65 -23.00
N ALA A 39 -5.71 -2.96 -23.28
CA ALA A 39 -4.57 -3.57 -23.95
C ALA A 39 -3.91 -4.69 -23.10
N ASP A 40 -3.05 -5.49 -23.71
CA ASP A 40 -2.28 -6.50 -22.99
C ASP A 40 -1.48 -5.89 -21.83
N TRP A 41 -1.35 -6.67 -20.76
CA TRP A 41 -0.60 -6.28 -19.57
C TRP A 41 0.86 -6.03 -19.92
N LYS A 42 1.37 -4.88 -19.45
CA LYS A 42 2.79 -4.53 -19.51
C LYS A 42 3.35 -4.54 -18.11
N ASP A 43 4.45 -5.27 -17.94
CA ASP A 43 5.12 -5.45 -16.66
C ASP A 43 6.21 -4.42 -16.43
N PHE A 44 6.26 -3.89 -15.22
CA PHE A 44 7.22 -2.91 -14.73
C PHE A 44 7.84 -3.45 -13.45
N ALA A 45 9.15 -3.72 -13.47
CA ALA A 45 9.86 -4.15 -12.29
C ALA A 45 10.13 -2.95 -11.38
N SER A 46 9.73 -3.04 -10.10
CA SER A 46 9.91 -1.94 -9.15
C SER A 46 11.33 -1.82 -8.58
N GLN A 47 12.28 -2.66 -8.99
CA GLN A 47 13.59 -2.78 -8.35
C GLN A 47 14.45 -1.51 -8.46
N SER A 48 14.23 -0.71 -9.50
CA SER A 48 14.86 0.60 -9.70
C SER A 48 14.12 1.75 -9.02
N GLU A 49 12.91 1.50 -8.51
CA GLU A 49 12.05 2.51 -7.92
C GLU A 49 12.30 2.66 -6.43
N PHE A 50 11.89 3.81 -5.87
CA PHE A 50 11.92 4.04 -4.43
C PHE A 50 11.17 2.93 -3.69
N TYR A 51 11.83 2.38 -2.67
CA TYR A 51 11.28 1.30 -1.84
C TYR A 51 10.97 -0.02 -2.57
N GLY A 52 11.52 -0.24 -3.76
CA GLY A 52 11.40 -1.50 -4.49
C GLY A 52 12.69 -2.32 -4.58
N ALA A 53 13.84 -1.75 -4.20
CA ALA A 53 15.12 -2.45 -4.20
C ALA A 53 15.21 -3.50 -3.06
N ARG A 54 15.85 -4.64 -3.35
CA ARG A 54 16.03 -5.69 -2.35
C ARG A 54 17.04 -5.25 -1.29
N ASN A 55 16.65 -5.30 -0.03
CA ASN A 55 17.46 -4.90 1.12
C ASN A 55 17.41 -5.90 2.30
N TRP A 56 16.63 -6.98 2.17
CA TRP A 56 16.39 -7.95 3.23
C TRP A 56 16.43 -9.40 2.73
N PRO A 57 16.94 -10.37 3.52
CA PRO A 57 17.74 -10.16 4.74
C PRO A 57 19.08 -9.49 4.46
N TYR A 58 19.63 -8.76 5.45
CA TYR A 58 20.83 -7.92 5.27
C TYR A 58 22.02 -8.67 4.65
N ALA A 59 22.27 -9.92 5.07
CA ALA A 59 23.41 -10.70 4.60
C ALA A 59 23.23 -11.27 3.18
N ALA A 60 21.99 -11.45 2.71
CA ALA A 60 21.68 -12.03 1.41
C ALA A 60 20.32 -11.52 0.92
N PRO A 61 20.24 -10.27 0.42
CA PRO A 61 18.96 -9.66 0.07
C PRO A 61 18.23 -10.42 -1.04
N ASP A 62 17.04 -10.92 -0.73
CA ASP A 62 16.15 -11.61 -1.66
C ASP A 62 14.83 -10.87 -1.89
N ARG A 63 14.49 -9.92 -1.00
CA ARG A 63 13.25 -9.13 -1.06
C ARG A 63 13.48 -7.68 -0.63
N ALA A 64 12.54 -6.81 -1.00
CA ALA A 64 12.44 -5.48 -0.45
C ALA A 64 11.71 -5.54 0.90
N ASN A 65 12.14 -4.72 1.85
CA ASN A 65 11.52 -4.61 3.16
C ASN A 65 11.71 -3.18 3.69
N TYR A 66 10.65 -2.38 3.53
CA TYR A 66 10.65 -0.97 3.93
C TYR A 66 9.60 -0.71 5.01
N ARG A 67 9.31 -1.71 5.85
CA ARG A 67 8.33 -1.62 6.97
C ARG A 67 8.59 -0.46 7.93
N MET A 68 9.84 -0.03 8.06
CA MET A 68 10.21 1.09 8.94
C MET A 68 9.97 2.47 8.34
N LEU A 69 9.50 2.57 7.08
CA LEU A 69 9.21 3.85 6.42
C LEU A 69 8.19 4.70 7.20
N GLY A 70 7.12 4.07 7.70
CA GLY A 70 6.11 4.75 8.52
C GLY A 70 6.68 5.29 9.84
N VAL A 71 7.62 4.58 10.46
CA VAL A 71 8.29 5.02 11.68
C VAL A 71 9.25 6.17 11.39
N ALA A 72 9.98 6.13 10.28
CA ALA A 72 10.84 7.21 9.84
C ALA A 72 10.04 8.49 9.53
N ASP A 73 8.89 8.36 8.84
CA ASP A 73 7.96 9.49 8.62
C ASP A 73 7.45 10.06 9.95
N LEU A 74 7.06 9.20 10.91
CA LEU A 74 6.60 9.62 12.24
C LEU A 74 7.68 10.41 12.98
N ALA A 75 8.92 9.90 13.05
CA ALA A 75 10.00 10.60 13.71
C ALA A 75 10.28 11.98 13.08
N ARG A 76 10.24 12.05 11.74
CA ARG A 76 10.39 13.30 10.99
C ARG A 76 9.21 14.26 11.21
N SER A 77 7.99 13.75 11.32
CA SER A 77 6.81 14.58 11.51
C SER A 77 6.86 15.35 12.83
N LEU A 78 7.47 14.77 13.87
CA LEU A 78 7.68 15.40 15.17
C LEU A 78 8.59 16.64 15.06
N SER A 79 9.72 16.52 14.36
CA SER A 79 10.66 17.64 14.20
C SER A 79 10.09 18.73 13.29
N GLN A 80 9.35 18.34 12.25
CA GLN A 80 8.71 19.24 11.30
C GLN A 80 7.38 19.82 11.81
N LYS A 81 6.89 19.37 12.97
CA LYS A 81 5.59 19.75 13.54
C LYS A 81 4.42 19.56 12.54
N ARG A 82 4.45 18.49 11.78
CA ARG A 82 3.37 18.07 10.87
C ARG A 82 2.71 16.78 11.35
N LYS A 83 1.50 16.50 10.87
CA LYS A 83 0.82 15.22 11.08
C LYS A 83 1.62 14.10 10.39
N PRO A 84 1.90 12.97 11.07
CA PRO A 84 2.47 11.79 10.41
C PRO A 84 1.46 11.21 9.42
N ARG A 85 1.93 10.57 8.34
CA ARG A 85 1.06 9.93 7.34
C ARG A 85 0.32 8.74 7.92
N ALA A 86 1.02 7.91 8.69
CA ALA A 86 0.44 6.83 9.47
C ALA A 86 -0.03 7.36 10.84
N SER A 87 -1.02 8.25 10.84
CA SER A 87 -1.50 8.90 12.06
C SER A 87 -2.43 8.01 12.89
N GLY A 88 -2.60 8.37 14.16
CA GLY A 88 -3.55 7.70 15.05
C GLY A 88 -5.00 7.84 14.58
N GLU A 89 -5.38 8.98 13.98
CA GLU A 89 -6.73 9.16 13.43
C GLU A 89 -6.97 8.28 12.21
N LEU A 90 -5.97 8.08 11.35
CA LEU A 90 -6.07 7.13 10.24
C LEU A 90 -6.23 5.69 10.76
N ALA A 91 -5.45 5.32 11.78
CA ALA A 91 -5.56 4.01 12.41
C ALA A 91 -6.94 3.78 13.04
N LEU A 92 -7.51 4.80 13.70
CA LEU A 92 -8.85 4.74 14.27
C LEU A 92 -9.93 4.57 13.18
N HIS A 93 -9.82 5.29 12.07
CA HIS A 93 -10.76 5.14 10.96
C HIS A 93 -10.67 3.76 10.29
N VAL A 94 -9.46 3.21 10.14
CA VAL A 94 -9.28 1.82 9.67
C VAL A 94 -9.93 0.83 10.64
N LEU A 95 -9.79 1.04 11.95
CA LEU A 95 -10.44 0.19 12.96
C LEU A 95 -11.97 0.24 12.84
N GLU A 96 -12.56 1.42 12.66
CA GLU A 96 -14.02 1.58 12.42
C GLU A 96 -14.48 0.76 11.21
N ILE A 97 -13.72 0.80 10.11
CA ILE A 97 -14.02 0.00 8.91
C ILE A 97 -13.94 -1.50 9.22
N MET A 98 -12.91 -1.95 9.96
CA MET A 98 -12.76 -3.35 10.34
C MET A 98 -13.93 -3.84 11.21
N GLU A 99 -14.37 -3.03 12.17
CA GLU A 99 -15.54 -3.34 13.01
C GLU A 99 -16.83 -3.37 12.19
N ALA A 100 -17.01 -2.43 11.26
CA ALA A 100 -18.18 -2.39 10.39
C ALA A 100 -18.26 -3.61 9.45
N ILE A 101 -17.13 -4.14 8.98
CA ILE A 101 -17.09 -5.40 8.20
C ILE A 101 -17.63 -6.57 9.04
N LEU A 102 -17.22 -6.69 10.30
CA LEU A 102 -17.71 -7.73 11.21
C LEU A 102 -19.22 -7.57 11.46
N ALA A 103 -19.66 -6.35 11.80
CA ALA A 103 -21.07 -6.05 12.04
C ALA A 103 -21.95 -6.29 10.80
N SER A 104 -21.42 -6.00 9.60
CA SER A 104 -22.11 -6.29 8.34
C SER A 104 -22.29 -7.79 8.12
N GLY A 105 -21.26 -8.59 8.41
CA GLY A 105 -21.32 -10.05 8.34
C GLY A 105 -22.36 -10.65 9.29
N GLU A 106 -22.42 -10.16 10.53
CA GLU A 106 -23.38 -10.62 11.54
C GLU A 106 -24.82 -10.22 11.20
N SER A 107 -25.03 -8.96 10.83
CA SER A 107 -26.36 -8.40 10.55
C SER A 107 -26.90 -8.76 9.16
N ARG A 108 -26.03 -9.24 8.26
CA ARG A 108 -26.31 -9.46 6.82
C ARG A 108 -26.84 -8.20 6.10
N ASN A 109 -26.44 -7.03 6.57
CA ASN A 109 -26.82 -5.75 6.02
C ASN A 109 -25.58 -4.86 5.81
N SER A 110 -25.68 -3.87 4.92
CA SER A 110 -24.64 -2.86 4.77
C SER A 110 -24.56 -1.98 6.02
N VAL A 111 -23.35 -1.71 6.49
CA VAL A 111 -23.08 -0.79 7.61
C VAL A 111 -22.42 0.47 7.07
N ALA A 112 -22.95 1.63 7.43
CA ALA A 112 -22.36 2.92 7.05
C ALA A 112 -21.18 3.25 7.97
N ILE A 113 -20.09 3.74 7.38
CA ILE A 113 -18.95 4.31 8.11
C ILE A 113 -19.25 5.78 8.36
N ALA A 114 -19.25 6.19 9.62
CA ALA A 114 -19.64 7.55 10.01
C ALA A 114 -18.42 8.47 10.17
N GLY A 115 -17.29 7.91 10.58
CA GLY A 115 -16.04 8.64 10.71
C GLY A 115 -15.47 9.07 9.37
N THR A 116 -14.61 10.07 9.43
CA THR A 116 -13.80 10.55 8.31
C THR A 116 -12.39 10.85 8.83
N VAL A 117 -11.42 10.82 7.92
CA VAL A 117 -10.04 11.21 8.21
C VAL A 117 -9.49 12.01 7.04
N ASP A 118 -8.61 12.95 7.33
CA ASP A 118 -7.87 13.66 6.29
C ASP A 118 -7.04 12.67 5.48
N GLN A 119 -7.06 12.80 4.16
CA GLN A 119 -6.18 12.03 3.29
C GLN A 119 -4.71 12.35 3.64
N PRO A 120 -3.86 11.33 3.90
CA PRO A 120 -2.45 11.57 4.14
C PRO A 120 -1.78 12.28 2.95
N LEU A 121 -0.83 13.16 3.25
CA LEU A 121 -0.04 13.84 2.22
C LEU A 121 0.70 12.82 1.35
N LEU A 122 0.76 13.06 0.04
CA LEU A 122 1.59 12.28 -0.87
C LEU A 122 3.06 12.30 -0.42
N LEU A 123 3.73 11.15 -0.43
CA LEU A 123 5.19 11.08 -0.29
C LEU A 123 5.82 11.31 -1.66
N GLY A 124 6.31 12.55 -1.89
CA GLY A 124 6.96 12.92 -3.14
C GLY A 124 8.35 12.30 -3.29
N GLU A 125 8.87 12.27 -4.53
CA GLU A 125 10.15 11.63 -4.87
C GLU A 125 11.34 12.20 -4.07
N ASP A 126 11.44 13.53 -3.93
CA ASP A 126 12.51 14.17 -3.15
C ASP A 126 12.45 13.77 -1.66
N GLU A 127 11.25 13.74 -1.09
CA GLU A 127 11.06 13.33 0.29
C GLU A 127 11.36 11.84 0.45
N ALA A 128 10.95 11.00 -0.51
CA ALA A 128 11.25 9.58 -0.52
C ALA A 128 12.76 9.31 -0.58
N ALA A 129 13.48 9.99 -1.47
CA ALA A 129 14.94 9.90 -1.55
C ALA A 129 15.61 10.24 -0.22
N SER A 130 15.15 11.30 0.45
CA SER A 130 15.71 11.73 1.74
C SER A 130 15.44 10.77 2.91
N LEU A 131 14.55 9.78 2.76
CA LEU A 131 14.27 8.74 3.77
C LEU A 131 15.10 7.46 3.54
N LEU A 132 15.77 7.36 2.40
CA LEU A 132 16.69 6.26 2.07
C LEU A 132 18.16 6.57 2.39
N ALA A 133 18.47 7.85 2.64
CA ALA A 133 19.82 8.36 2.92
C ALA A 133 20.31 8.06 4.34
#